data_AF-A0A7Z9SE78-F1
#
_entry.id   AF-A0A7Z9SE78-F1
#
_cell.length_a   1.000
_cell.length_b   1.000
_cell.length_c   1.000
_cell.angle_alpha   90.00
_cell.angle_beta   90.00
_cell.angle_gamma   90.00
#
_symmetry.space_group_name_H-M   'P 1'
#
loop_
_entity.id
_entity.type
_entity.pdbx_description
1 polymer ?
#
loop_
_entity_poly.entity_id
_entity_poly.type
_entity_poly.pdbx_seq_one_letter_code
_entity_poly.pdbx_strand_id
1 'polypeptide(L)'
;MDADYAEIAIIMGIVGAMLSMLGMGLLIAYYGSSKTRTVGFVFLVFGLILAYYLSTTGDSVELHNSLLAFIGGMLGGILGIIAFLVAIIKS
;
A
#
# COMPACT_ATOMS: atom_id res chain seq x y z
N MET A 1 -15.35 -16.40 -7.47
CA MET A 1 -14.89 -15.18 -6.79
C MET A 1 -15.89 -14.10 -7.14
N ASP A 2 -16.79 -13.79 -6.21
CA ASP A 2 -17.91 -12.87 -6.45
C ASP A 2 -17.39 -11.46 -6.76
N ALA A 3 -18.03 -10.79 -7.72
CA ALA A 3 -17.62 -9.48 -8.25
C ALA A 3 -17.49 -8.40 -7.16
N ASP A 4 -18.28 -8.49 -6.09
CA ASP A 4 -18.28 -7.56 -4.97
C ASP A 4 -16.94 -7.56 -4.20
N TYR A 5 -16.26 -8.71 -4.14
CA TYR A 5 -14.97 -8.83 -3.45
C TYR A 5 -13.85 -8.13 -4.22
N ALA A 6 -13.87 -8.23 -5.55
CA ALA A 6 -12.92 -7.53 -6.40
C ALA A 6 -13.10 -6.01 -6.30
N GLU A 7 -14.35 -5.54 -6.24
CA GLU A 7 -14.67 -4.11 -6.09
C GLU A 7 -14.16 -3.54 -4.76
N ILE A 8 -14.39 -4.24 -3.63
CA ILE A 8 -13.89 -3.83 -2.32
C ILE A 8 -12.35 -3.76 -2.32
N ALA A 9 -11.67 -4.76 -2.86
CA ALA A 9 -10.21 -4.75 -2.94
C ALA A 9 -9.67 -3.60 -3.79
N ILE A 10 -10.34 -3.28 -4.91
CA ILE A 10 -9.97 -2.15 -5.76
C ILE A 10 -10.15 -0.82 -5.02
N ILE A 11 -11.30 -0.60 -4.38
CA ILE A 11 -11.58 0.64 -3.64
C ILE A 11 -10.55 0.82 -2.53
N MET A 12 -10.30 -0.23 -1.75
CA MET A 12 -9.33 -0.16 -0.67
C MET A 12 -7.92 0.06 -1.19
N GLY A 13 -7.57 -0.47 -2.38
CA GLY A 13 -6.31 -0.13 -3.03
C GLY A 13 -6.19 1.31 -3.47
N ILE A 14 -7.26 1.91 -3.99
CA ILE A 14 -7.22 3.34 -4.29
C ILE A 14 -7.04 4.16 -3.00
N VAL A 15 -7.76 3.82 -1.93
CA VAL A 15 -7.64 4.49 -0.63
C VAL A 15 -6.22 4.35 -0.05
N GLY A 16 -5.66 3.14 -0.05
CA GLY A 16 -4.31 2.88 0.42
C GLY A 16 -3.25 3.63 -0.39
N ALA A 17 -3.43 3.73 -1.70
CA ALA A 17 -2.57 4.54 -2.57
C ALA A 17 -2.61 6.01 -2.19
N MET A 18 -3.80 6.58 -2.00
CA MET A 18 -3.96 7.97 -1.59
C MET A 18 -3.33 8.26 -0.23
N LEU A 19 -3.55 7.38 0.76
CA LEU A 19 -2.96 7.51 2.10
C LEU A 19 -1.44 7.44 2.06
N SER A 20 -0.87 6.54 1.25
CA SER A 20 0.57 6.45 1.09
C SER A 20 1.16 7.69 0.44
N MET A 21 0.53 8.23 -0.61
CA MET A 21 0.97 9.48 -1.25
C MET A 21 0.90 10.67 -0.29
N LEU A 22 -0.17 10.76 0.52
CA LEU A 22 -0.32 11.79 1.55
C LEU A 22 0.78 11.68 2.62
N GLY A 23 0.99 10.49 3.19
CA GLY A 23 2.00 10.24 4.21
C GLY A 23 3.42 10.51 3.70
N MET A 24 3.72 10.09 2.48
CA MET A 24 5.01 10.33 1.85
C MET A 24 5.22 11.82 1.54
N GLY A 25 4.18 12.54 1.10
CA GLY A 25 4.23 14.00 0.93
C GLY A 25 4.55 14.75 2.23
N LEU A 26 3.95 14.34 3.35
CA LEU A 26 4.25 14.86 4.69
C LEU A 26 5.70 14.57 5.10
N LEU A 27 6.21 13.37 4.81
CA LEU A 27 7.59 13.00 5.11
C LEU A 27 8.60 13.83 4.31
N ILE A 28 8.33 14.18 3.04
CA ILE A 28 9.19 15.11 2.30
C ILE A 28 9.24 16.47 3.01
N ALA A 29 8.06 17.01 3.36
CA ALA A 29 7.97 18.34 3.95
C ALA A 29 8.78 18.45 5.25
N TYR A 30 8.89 17.35 6.00
CA TYR A 30 9.59 17.33 7.29
C TYR A 30 11.06 16.86 7.22
N TYR A 31 11.35 15.79 6.46
CA TYR A 31 12.67 15.15 6.44
C TYR A 31 13.46 15.35 5.13
N GLY A 32 12.84 15.95 4.10
CA GLY A 32 13.41 16.09 2.77
C GLY A 32 13.36 14.80 1.93
N SER A 33 13.60 14.97 0.63
CA SER A 33 13.41 13.90 -0.37
C SER A 33 14.34 12.69 -0.16
N SER A 34 15.62 12.92 0.20
CA SER A 34 16.63 11.85 0.29
C SER A 34 16.30 10.80 1.36
N LYS A 35 15.85 11.23 2.54
CA LYS A 35 15.49 10.32 3.65
C LYS A 35 14.14 9.66 3.42
N THR A 36 13.19 10.39 2.83
CA THR A 36 11.84 9.91 2.54
C THR A 36 11.85 8.76 1.53
N ARG A 37 12.76 8.78 0.55
CA ARG A 37 12.97 7.68 -0.41
C ARG A 37 13.29 6.35 0.28
N THR A 38 14.19 6.35 1.26
CA THR A 38 14.57 5.13 2.00
C THR A 38 13.41 4.61 2.83
N VAL A 39 12.64 5.50 3.47
CA VAL A 39 11.44 5.13 4.22
C VAL A 39 10.39 4.50 3.31
N GLY A 40 10.15 5.07 2.13
CA GLY A 40 9.25 4.49 1.13
C GLY A 40 9.68 3.08 0.72
N PHE A 41 10.98 2.85 0.54
CA PHE A 41 11.51 1.53 0.21
C PHE A 41 11.31 0.51 1.33
N VAL A 42 11.53 0.91 2.60
CA VAL A 42 11.24 0.07 3.77
C VAL A 42 9.75 -0.29 3.83
N PHE A 43 8.88 0.69 3.57
CA PHE A 43 7.44 0.51 3.56
C PHE A 43 6.97 -0.47 2.47
N LEU A 44 7.61 -0.43 1.29
CA LEU A 44 7.39 -1.42 0.21
C LEU A 44 7.73 -2.85 0.65
N VAL A 45 8.91 -3.03 1.25
CA VAL A 45 9.36 -4.36 1.71
C VAL A 45 8.45 -4.89 2.81
N PHE A 46 8.12 -4.05 3.80
CA PHE A 46 7.15 -4.41 4.84
C PHE A 46 5.81 -4.80 4.23
N GLY A 47 5.35 -4.07 3.21
CA GLY A 47 4.07 -4.37 2.59
C GLY A 47 4.03 -5.71 1.86
N LEU A 48 5.12 -6.09 1.20
CA LEU A 48 5.26 -7.41 0.59
C LEU A 48 5.30 -8.54 1.63
N ILE A 49 6.06 -8.36 2.72
CA ILE A 49 6.14 -9.34 3.82
C ILE A 49 4.76 -9.55 4.46
N LEU A 50 4.04 -8.45 4.71
CA LEU A 50 2.75 -8.48 5.36
C LEU A 50 1.67 -9.09 4.45
N ALA A 51 1.70 -8.79 3.15
CA ALA A 51 0.84 -9.43 2.15
C ALA A 51 1.11 -10.94 2.06
N TYR A 52 2.38 -11.37 2.10
CA TYR A 52 2.74 -12.78 2.12
C TYR A 52 2.19 -13.49 3.36
N TYR A 53 2.41 -12.92 4.56
CA TYR A 53 1.92 -13.49 5.83
C TYR A 53 0.39 -13.62 5.87
N LEU A 54 -0.32 -12.62 5.33
CA LEU A 54 -1.78 -12.65 5.25
C LEU A 54 -2.27 -13.69 4.24
N SER A 55 -1.59 -13.84 3.10
CA SER A 55 -1.92 -14.86 2.10
C SER A 55 -1.76 -16.30 2.62
N THR A 56 -0.93 -16.52 3.64
CA THR A 56 -0.68 -17.86 4.20
C THR A 56 -1.58 -18.21 5.39
N THR A 57 -2.34 -17.26 5.93
CA THR A 57 -3.20 -17.46 7.11
C THR A 57 -4.65 -17.61 6.67
N GLY A 58 -5.12 -18.84 6.44
CA GLY A 58 -6.48 -19.12 5.98
C GLY A 58 -7.30 -19.86 7.03
N ASP A 59 -8.49 -19.34 7.39
CA ASP A 59 -9.63 -20.22 7.78
C ASP A 59 -11.00 -19.54 7.95
N SER A 60 -11.17 -18.22 7.81
CA SER A 60 -12.49 -17.57 8.00
C SER A 60 -12.90 -16.58 6.89
N VAL A 61 -14.16 -16.65 6.47
CA VAL A 61 -14.74 -15.89 5.33
C VAL A 61 -14.80 -14.38 5.62
N GLU A 62 -15.07 -13.99 6.86
CA GLU A 62 -15.01 -12.59 7.31
C GLU A 62 -13.58 -12.05 7.28
N LEU A 63 -12.62 -12.88 7.69
CA LEU A 63 -11.20 -12.57 7.62
C LEU A 63 -10.79 -12.41 6.16
N HIS A 64 -11.31 -13.21 5.24
CA HIS A 64 -11.05 -13.11 3.80
C HIS A 64 -11.48 -11.76 3.20
N ASN A 65 -12.62 -11.21 3.64
CA ASN A 65 -13.12 -9.93 3.14
C ASN A 65 -12.29 -8.75 3.65
N SER A 66 -11.92 -8.78 4.94
CA SER A 66 -10.94 -7.86 5.52
C SER A 66 -9.55 -8.04 4.92
N LEU A 67 -9.18 -9.26 4.53
CA LEU A 67 -7.90 -9.58 3.87
C LEU A 67 -7.84 -8.97 2.47
N LEU A 68 -8.90 -9.08 1.67
CA LEU A 68 -8.97 -8.48 0.34
C LEU A 68 -8.95 -6.95 0.41
N ALA A 69 -9.71 -6.37 1.34
CA ALA A 69 -9.67 -4.93 1.62
C ALA A 69 -8.25 -4.49 2.01
N PHE A 70 -7.61 -5.25 2.91
CA PHE A 70 -6.25 -4.97 3.36
C PHE A 70 -5.22 -5.11 2.23
N ILE A 71 -5.23 -6.23 1.49
CA ILE A 71 -4.32 -6.48 0.35
C ILE A 71 -4.52 -5.41 -0.71
N GLY A 72 -5.77 -5.04 -1.00
CA GLY A 72 -6.11 -3.88 -1.80
C GLY A 72 -5.35 -2.66 -1.33
N GLY A 73 -5.58 -2.23 -0.09
CA GLY A 73 -4.91 -1.07 0.53
C GLY A 73 -3.39 -1.14 0.51
N MET A 74 -2.80 -2.31 0.73
CA MET A 74 -1.35 -2.52 0.69
C MET A 74 -0.79 -2.37 -0.72
N LEU A 75 -1.42 -3.01 -1.72
CA LEU A 75 -1.04 -2.87 -3.14
C LEU A 75 -1.21 -1.42 -3.61
N GLY A 76 -2.29 -0.78 -3.18
CA GLY A 76 -2.50 0.65 -3.32
C GLY A 76 -1.34 1.47 -2.80
N GLY A 77 -1.01 1.27 -1.53
CA GLY A 77 0.09 1.96 -0.86
C GLY A 77 1.43 1.76 -1.56
N ILE A 78 1.69 0.54 -2.03
CA ILE A 78 2.87 0.20 -2.83
C ILE A 78 2.90 1.03 -4.12
N LEU A 79 1.79 1.06 -4.88
CA LEU A 79 1.69 1.84 -6.11
C LEU A 79 1.85 3.34 -5.87
N GLY A 80 1.27 3.87 -4.79
CA GLY A 80 1.43 5.27 -4.40
C GLY A 80 2.88 5.61 -4.04
N ILE A 81 3.59 4.72 -3.32
CA ILE A 81 5.02 4.88 -3.06
C ILE A 81 5.84 4.80 -4.36
N ILE A 82 5.53 3.89 -5.28
CA ILE A 82 6.23 3.79 -6.57
C ILE A 82 6.05 5.09 -7.38
N ALA A 83 4.81 5.57 -7.52
CA ALA A 83 4.51 6.82 -8.20
C ALA A 83 5.25 8.00 -7.57
N PHE A 84 5.31 8.02 -6.24
CA PHE A 84 6.05 9.00 -5.47
C PHE A 84 7.58 8.92 -5.69
N LEU A 85 8.17 7.72 -5.66
CA LEU A 85 9.59 7.51 -5.92
C LEU A 85 9.96 7.97 -7.34
N VAL A 86 9.13 7.66 -8.32
CA VAL A 86 9.29 8.14 -9.70
C VAL A 86 9.24 9.66 -9.76
N ALA A 87 8.31 10.30 -9.04
CA ALA A 87 8.19 11.75 -9.01
C ALA A 87 9.44 12.43 -8.41
N ILE A 88 10.02 11.85 -7.35
CA ILE A 88 11.24 12.39 -6.73
C ILE A 88 12.48 12.17 -7.60
N ILE A 89 12.63 11.01 -8.25
CA ILE A 89 13.83 10.73 -9.07
C ILE A 89 13.94 11.70 -10.26
N LYS A 90 12.81 12.25 -10.73
CA LYS A 90 12.76 13.27 -11.77
C LYS A 90 12.97 14.72 -11.27
N SER A 91 12.96 14.95 -9.95
CA SER A 91 13.14 16.28 -9.34
C SER A 91 14.58 16.50 -8.88
#